data_AF-A0AA50HT10-F1
#
_entry.id   AF-A0AA50HT10-F1
#
_cell.length_a   1.000
_cell.length_b   1.000
_cell.length_c   1.000
_cell.angle_alpha   90.00
_cell.angle_beta   90.00
_cell.angle_gamma   90.00
#
_symmetry.space_group_name_H-M   'P 1'
#
loop_
_entity.id
_entity.type
_entity.pdbx_description
1 polymer ?
#
loop_
_entity_poly.entity_id
_entity_poly.type
_entity_poly.pdbx_seq_one_letter_code
_entity_poly.pdbx_strand_id
1 'polypeptide(L)'
;MAKNSLRVAGLGTPDNPITPELVPAFQQADLFITGAFALEQGLIFSAMILAAMTVYIIEQKFGLAALWAIAAGILSWLGLMHSYRWTGADTVMALGWGAGASWAISYFLLALLLIYVQWTNPKGQD
;
A
#
# COMPACT_ATOMS: atom_id res chain seq x y z
N MET A 1 -4.24 5.22 -14.22
CA MET A 1 -4.13 4.92 -15.67
C MET A 1 -4.87 3.64 -16.05
N ALA A 2 -4.57 2.49 -15.44
CA ALA A 2 -5.21 1.21 -15.79
C ALA A 2 -6.76 1.23 -15.80
N LYS A 3 -7.39 1.81 -14.78
CA LYS A 3 -8.87 1.93 -14.71
C LYS A 3 -9.46 2.75 -15.84
N ASN A 4 -8.79 3.84 -16.23
CA ASN A 4 -9.25 4.67 -17.33
C ASN A 4 -9.12 3.92 -18.66
N SER A 5 -8.07 3.11 -18.83
CA SER A 5 -7.93 2.23 -19.99
C SER A 5 -9.06 1.17 -20.05
N LEU A 6 -9.42 0.57 -18.91
CA LEU A 6 -10.57 -0.36 -18.83
C LEU A 6 -11.89 0.34 -19.22
N ARG A 7 -12.10 1.57 -18.74
CA ARG A 7 -13.28 2.38 -19.11
C ARG A 7 -13.31 2.73 -20.60
N VAL A 8 -12.18 3.12 -21.18
CA VAL A 8 -12.06 3.38 -22.62
C VAL A 8 -12.32 2.11 -23.44
N ALA A 9 -11.95 0.94 -22.91
CA ALA A 9 -12.25 -0.36 -23.52
C ALA A 9 -13.72 -0.82 -23.34
N GLY A 10 -14.58 0.00 -22.72
CA GLY A 10 -16.01 -0.29 -22.55
C GLY A 10 -16.37 -1.11 -21.30
N LEU A 11 -15.42 -1.32 -20.38
CA LEU A 11 -15.68 -1.93 -19.07
C LEU A 11 -16.11 -0.88 -18.04
N GLY A 12 -16.71 -1.34 -16.94
CA GLY A 12 -17.19 -0.49 -15.84
C GLY A 12 -18.66 -0.11 -15.94
N THR A 13 -19.43 -0.80 -16.78
CA THR A 13 -20.87 -0.62 -16.94
C THR A 13 -21.64 -1.79 -16.30
N PRO A 14 -22.96 -1.69 -16.10
CA PRO A 14 -23.76 -2.82 -15.60
C PRO A 14 -23.66 -4.08 -16.47
N ASP A 15 -23.56 -3.91 -17.80
CA ASP A 15 -23.48 -5.02 -18.75
C ASP A 15 -22.06 -5.61 -18.86
N ASN A 16 -21.04 -4.77 -18.65
CA ASN A 16 -19.61 -5.14 -18.73
C ASN A 16 -18.86 -4.68 -17.47
N PRO A 17 -19.05 -5.34 -16.32
CA PRO A 17 -18.44 -4.90 -15.06
C PRO A 17 -16.93 -5.13 -15.01
N ILE A 18 -16.24 -4.34 -14.20
CA ILE A 18 -14.84 -4.60 -13.82
C ILE A 18 -14.83 -5.66 -12.71
N THR A 19 -14.34 -6.85 -13.01
CA THR A 19 -14.36 -8.01 -12.09
C THR A 19 -12.95 -8.53 -11.77
N PRO A 20 -12.79 -9.33 -10.70
CA PRO A 20 -11.54 -10.02 -10.41
C PRO A 20 -11.03 -10.95 -11.53
N GLU A 21 -11.90 -11.38 -12.44
CA GLU A 21 -11.57 -12.27 -13.56
C GLU A 21 -10.63 -11.60 -14.59
N LEU A 22 -10.45 -10.28 -14.50
CA LEU A 22 -9.47 -9.55 -15.30
C LEU A 22 -8.03 -9.77 -14.83
N VAL A 23 -7.82 -10.21 -13.58
CA VAL A 23 -6.47 -10.35 -12.99
C VAL A 23 -5.56 -11.30 -13.81
N PRO A 24 -6.01 -12.51 -14.22
CA PRO A 24 -5.19 -13.38 -15.06
C PRO A 24 -4.78 -12.74 -16.40
N ALA A 25 -5.67 -11.96 -17.03
CA ALA A 25 -5.35 -11.28 -18.30
C ALA A 25 -4.26 -10.21 -18.10
N PHE A 26 -4.29 -9.47 -17.00
CA PHE A 26 -3.21 -8.55 -16.64
C PHE A 26 -1.90 -9.29 -16.36
N GLN A 27 -1.95 -10.42 -15.65
CA GLN A 27 -0.75 -11.21 -15.33
C GLN A 27 -0.09 -11.81 -16.58
N GLN A 28 -0.87 -12.21 -17.58
CA GLN A 28 -0.34 -12.65 -18.88
C GLN A 28 0.44 -11.57 -19.62
N ALA A 29 0.18 -10.29 -19.30
CA ALA A 29 0.89 -9.13 -19.81
C ALA A 29 1.95 -8.60 -18.83
N ASP A 30 2.36 -9.40 -17.83
CA ASP A 30 3.31 -9.04 -16.77
C ASP A 30 2.88 -7.81 -15.93
N LEU A 31 1.58 -7.54 -15.87
CA LEU A 31 1.00 -6.47 -15.07
C LEU A 31 0.48 -7.01 -13.74
N PHE A 32 1.18 -6.68 -12.65
CA PHE A 32 0.80 -7.02 -11.27
C PHE A 32 -0.35 -6.11 -10.76
N ILE A 33 -1.52 -6.22 -11.40
CA ILE A 33 -2.62 -5.26 -11.25
C ILE A 33 -3.20 -5.21 -9.84
N THR A 34 -3.21 -6.34 -9.11
CA THR A 34 -3.65 -6.41 -7.71
C THR A 34 -2.83 -5.48 -6.82
N GLY A 35 -1.50 -5.49 -6.99
CA GLY A 35 -0.61 -4.58 -6.27
C GLY A 35 -0.80 -3.13 -6.71
N ALA A 36 -0.98 -2.89 -8.01
CA ALA A 36 -1.23 -1.55 -8.53
C ALA A 36 -2.52 -0.93 -7.98
N PHE A 37 -3.62 -1.70 -7.91
CA PHE A 37 -4.87 -1.22 -7.31
C PHE A 37 -4.75 -1.00 -5.81
N ALA A 38 -4.02 -1.86 -5.10
CA ALA A 38 -3.72 -1.65 -3.69
C ALA A 38 -2.93 -0.34 -3.49
N LEU A 39 -1.82 -0.14 -4.20
CA LEU A 39 -0.98 1.07 -4.11
C LEU A 39 -1.72 2.36 -4.46
N GLU A 40 -2.69 2.29 -5.37
CA GLU A 40 -3.56 3.42 -5.70
C GLU A 40 -4.38 3.87 -4.47
N GLN A 41 -4.80 2.91 -3.63
CA GLN A 41 -5.56 3.20 -2.42
C GLN A 41 -4.64 3.75 -1.32
N GLY A 42 -4.80 5.05 -1.04
CA GLY A 42 -3.96 5.75 -0.07
C GLY A 42 -2.61 6.17 -0.66
N LEU A 43 -2.53 6.42 -1.97
CA LEU A 43 -1.31 6.84 -2.67
C LEU A 43 -0.61 8.03 -1.99
N ILE A 44 -1.37 9.08 -1.64
CA ILE A 44 -0.81 10.29 -1.00
C ILE A 44 -0.20 9.94 0.37
N PHE A 45 -0.91 9.17 1.20
CA PHE A 45 -0.37 8.69 2.47
C PHE A 45 0.89 7.86 2.26
N SER A 46 0.85 6.91 1.31
CA SER A 46 1.99 6.05 0.98
C SER A 46 3.22 6.87 0.58
N ALA A 47 3.05 7.85 -0.32
CA ALA A 47 4.13 8.71 -0.78
C ALA A 47 4.71 9.57 0.35
N MET A 48 3.87 10.23 1.15
CA MET A 48 4.32 11.08 2.25
C MET A 48 5.04 10.28 3.35
N ILE A 49 4.49 9.13 3.73
CA ILE A 49 5.08 8.29 4.77
C ILE A 49 6.38 7.66 4.28
N LEU A 50 6.43 7.18 3.03
CA LEU A 50 7.66 6.66 2.44
C LEU A 50 8.74 7.75 2.36
N ALA A 51 8.39 8.97 1.96
CA ALA A 51 9.33 10.10 1.95
C ALA A 51 9.85 10.42 3.37
N ALA A 52 8.96 10.49 4.37
CA ALA A 52 9.34 10.72 5.76
C ALA A 52 10.28 9.61 6.28
N MET A 53 9.92 8.33 6.10
CA MET A 53 10.78 7.20 6.47
C MET A 53 12.15 7.28 5.78
N THR A 54 12.19 7.63 4.49
CA THR A 54 13.42 7.75 3.70
C THR A 54 14.35 8.81 4.31
N VAL A 55 13.83 10.00 4.63
CA VAL A 55 14.62 11.06 5.25
C VAL A 55 15.18 10.62 6.60
N TYR A 56 14.36 10.01 7.47
CA TYR A 56 14.83 9.52 8.77
C TYR A 56 15.85 8.38 8.66
N ILE A 57 15.74 7.51 7.66
CA ILE A 57 16.73 6.46 7.39
C ILE A 57 18.06 7.09 6.93
N ILE A 58 18.02 8.07 6.03
CA ILE A 58 19.22 8.80 5.55
C ILE A 58 19.92 9.51 6.71
N GLU A 59 19.15 10.18 7.58
CA GLU A 59 19.65 10.84 8.79
C GLU A 59 20.01 9.85 9.92
N GLN A 60 19.89 8.54 9.69
CA GLN A 60 20.14 7.48 10.67
C GLN A 60 19.28 7.58 11.95
N LYS A 61 18.13 8.25 11.88
CA LYS A 61 17.10 8.34 12.94
C LYS A 61 16.11 7.19 12.81
N PHE A 62 16.61 5.96 12.93
CA PHE A 62 15.82 4.74 12.65
C PHE A 62 14.61 4.56 13.58
N GLY A 63 14.68 5.05 14.82
CA GLY A 63 13.52 5.07 15.73
C GLY A 63 12.34 5.89 15.19
N LEU A 64 12.61 7.06 14.60
CA LEU A 64 11.56 7.88 13.97
C LEU A 64 11.05 7.22 12.69
N ALA A 65 11.92 6.61 11.89
CA ALA A 65 11.51 5.83 10.72
C ALA A 65 10.59 4.65 11.12
N ALA A 66 10.88 3.98 12.23
CA ALA A 66 10.05 2.89 12.76
C ALA A 66 8.66 3.37 13.18
N LEU A 67 8.53 4.54 13.81
CA LEU A 67 7.23 5.13 14.14
C LEU A 67 6.38 5.38 12.90
N TRP A 68 6.99 5.86 11.81
CA TRP A 68 6.31 6.04 10.53
C TRP A 68 5.91 4.72 9.86
N ALA A 69 6.74 3.69 9.97
CA ALA A 69 6.36 2.33 9.54
C ALA A 69 5.18 1.78 10.35
N ILE A 70 5.16 1.98 11.67
CA ILE A 70 4.01 1.61 12.52
C ILE A 70 2.75 2.37 12.09
N ALA A 71 2.86 3.67 11.84
CA ALA A 71 1.73 4.48 11.38
C ALA A 71 1.18 3.97 10.03
N ALA A 72 2.05 3.64 9.07
CA ALA A 72 1.65 3.01 7.81
C ALA A 72 0.98 1.64 8.02
N GLY A 73 1.48 0.85 8.96
CA GLY A 73 0.89 -0.43 9.35
C GLY A 73 -0.53 -0.28 9.90
N ILE A 74 -0.75 0.68 10.81
CA ILE A 74 -2.07 1.00 11.37
C ILE A 74 -3.02 1.48 10.27
N LEU A 75 -2.58 2.40 9.41
CA LEU A 75 -3.41 2.89 8.30
C LEU A 75 -3.79 1.77 7.34
N SER A 76 -2.85 0.86 7.03
CA SER A 76 -3.13 -0.32 6.20
C SER A 76 -4.09 -1.29 6.90
N TRP A 77 -3.95 -1.49 8.21
CA TRP A 77 -4.85 -2.34 9.00
C TRP A 77 -6.30 -1.87 8.96
N LEU A 78 -6.51 -0.55 9.08
CA LEU A 78 -7.83 0.08 8.98
C LEU A 78 -8.36 0.15 7.53
N GLY A 79 -7.53 -0.19 6.55
CA GLY A 79 -7.86 -0.15 5.13
C GLY A 79 -7.78 1.25 4.51
N LEU A 80 -7.10 2.20 5.15
CA LEU A 80 -6.86 3.55 4.62
C LEU A 80 -5.68 3.59 3.61
N MET A 81 -4.89 2.53 3.57
CA MET A 81 -3.82 2.29 2.60
C MET A 81 -3.86 0.83 2.12
N HIS A 82 -3.48 0.60 0.86
CA HIS A 82 -3.24 -0.73 0.28
C HIS A 82 -4.40 -1.73 0.34
N SER A 83 -5.61 -1.23 0.56
CA SER A 83 -6.81 -2.04 0.72
C SER A 83 -7.85 -1.64 -0.30
N TYR A 84 -8.29 -2.57 -1.13
CA TYR A 84 -9.27 -2.32 -2.16
C TYR A 84 -10.30 -3.44 -2.26
N ARG A 85 -11.46 -3.10 -2.80
CA ARG A 85 -12.50 -4.05 -3.21
C ARG A 85 -12.97 -3.74 -4.62
N TRP A 86 -13.41 -4.76 -5.32
CA TRP A 86 -14.01 -4.61 -6.64
C TRP A 86 -15.45 -4.12 -6.51
N THR A 87 -15.81 -3.21 -7.39
CA THR A 87 -17.17 -2.77 -7.67
C THR A 87 -17.38 -2.86 -9.18
N GLY A 88 -18.61 -3.04 -9.65
CA GLY A 88 -18.86 -3.19 -11.09
C GLY A 88 -18.29 -2.05 -11.94
N ALA A 89 -18.13 -0.85 -11.37
CA ALA A 89 -17.62 0.34 -12.06
C ALA A 89 -16.15 0.68 -11.78
N ASP A 90 -15.53 0.11 -10.73
CA ASP A 90 -14.19 0.49 -10.25
C ASP A 90 -13.62 -0.46 -9.18
N THR A 91 -12.32 -0.36 -8.87
CA THR A 91 -11.77 -0.80 -7.59
C THR A 91 -11.69 0.38 -6.62
N VAL A 92 -12.29 0.24 -5.44
CA VAL A 92 -12.37 1.34 -4.46
C VAL A 92 -11.74 0.93 -3.15
N MET A 93 -11.35 1.92 -2.34
CA MET A 93 -10.89 1.74 -0.97
C MET A 93 -11.81 0.80 -0.18
N ALA A 94 -11.22 -0.22 0.45
CA ALA A 94 -11.94 -1.12 1.34
C ALA A 94 -11.57 -0.83 2.79
N LEU A 95 -12.45 -0.12 3.48
CA LEU A 95 -12.32 0.16 4.92
C LEU A 95 -12.84 -1.03 5.74
N GLY A 96 -12.16 -1.32 6.83
CA GLY A 96 -12.57 -2.39 7.73
C GLY A 96 -11.46 -2.80 8.68
N TRP A 97 -11.83 -3.53 9.72
CA TRP A 97 -10.86 -4.07 10.65
C TRP A 97 -10.03 -5.18 9.97
N GLY A 98 -8.72 -4.97 9.82
CA GLY A 98 -7.82 -5.91 9.16
C GLY A 98 -7.95 -5.94 7.63
N ALA A 99 -8.56 -4.93 7.01
CA ALA A 99 -8.83 -4.92 5.57
C ALA A 99 -7.54 -4.99 4.73
N GLY A 100 -6.45 -4.35 5.17
CA GLY A 100 -5.12 -4.42 4.57
C GLY A 100 -4.10 -5.21 5.40
N ALA A 101 -4.53 -6.28 6.11
CA ALA A 101 -3.69 -6.99 7.08
C ALA A 101 -2.34 -7.49 6.51
N SER A 102 -2.30 -8.00 5.28
CA SER A 102 -1.06 -8.47 4.65
C SER A 102 -0.02 -7.35 4.49
N TRP A 103 -0.46 -6.16 4.11
CA TRP A 103 0.38 -4.96 4.01
C TRP A 103 0.78 -4.44 5.39
N ALA A 104 -0.17 -4.41 6.34
CA ALA A 104 0.08 -4.00 7.71
C ALA A 104 1.19 -4.82 8.38
N ILE A 105 1.16 -6.15 8.21
CA ILE A 105 2.19 -7.06 8.71
C ILE A 105 3.56 -6.69 8.13
N SER A 106 3.65 -6.41 6.84
CA SER A 106 4.92 -6.01 6.20
C SER A 106 5.49 -4.72 6.80
N TYR A 107 4.64 -3.73 7.08
CA TYR A 107 5.06 -2.50 7.76
C TYR A 107 5.49 -2.73 9.20
N PHE A 108 4.82 -3.60 9.95
CA PHE A 108 5.24 -3.94 11.31
C PHE A 108 6.56 -4.70 11.33
N LEU A 109 6.79 -5.61 10.36
CA LEU A 109 8.09 -6.27 10.20
C LEU A 109 9.20 -5.26 9.87
N LEU A 110 8.92 -4.28 9.00
CA LEU A 110 9.84 -3.18 8.71
C LEU A 110 10.12 -2.33 9.96
N ALA A 111 9.10 -2.03 10.76
CA ALA A 111 9.27 -1.30 12.02
C ALA A 111 10.18 -2.07 13.00
N LEU A 112 9.98 -3.38 13.16
CA LEU A 112 10.84 -4.23 13.99
C LEU A 112 12.29 -4.24 13.50
N LEU A 113 12.49 -4.32 12.18
CA LEU A 113 13.81 -4.21 11.58
C LEU A 113 14.47 -2.85 11.90
N LEU A 114 13.75 -1.75 11.75
CA LEU A 114 14.27 -0.41 12.03
C LEU A 114 14.58 -0.19 13.52
N ILE A 115 13.75 -0.73 14.42
CA ILE A 115 14.02 -0.74 15.87
C ILE A 115 15.27 -1.55 16.17
N TYR A 116 15.43 -2.73 15.56
CA TYR A 116 16.63 -3.54 15.71
C TYR A 116 17.87 -2.78 15.22
N VAL A 117 17.79 -2.12 14.06
CA VAL A 117 18.88 -1.30 13.52
C VAL A 117 19.23 -0.15 14.48
N GLN A 118 18.24 0.58 15.02
CA GLN A 118 18.45 1.63 16.03
C GLN A 118 19.20 1.09 17.25
N TRP A 119 18.83 -0.09 17.74
CA TRP A 119 19.46 -0.72 18.90
C TRP A 119 20.92 -1.09 18.64
N THR A 120 21.23 -1.57 17.43
CA THR A 120 22.61 -1.92 17.04
C THR A 120 23.48 -0.73 16.60
N ASN A 121 22.87 0.42 16.27
CA ASN A 121 23.57 1.64 15.85
C ASN A 121 23.49 2.75 16.92
N PRO A 122 24.44 2.82 17.86
CA PRO A 122 24.45 3.85 18.90
C PRO A 122 24.69 5.28 18.37
N LYS A 123 25.10 5.46 17.10
CA LYS A 123 25.42 6.78 16.50
C LYS A 123 24.21 7.70 16.27
N GLY A 124 22.98 7.21 16.44
CA GLY A 124 21.74 7.98 16.24
C GLY A 124 20.98 8.27 17.53
N GLN A 125 21.64 8.28 18.70
CA GLN A 125 21.04 8.52 20.01
C GLN A 125 21.32 9.93 20.57
N ASP A 126 21.98 10.78 19.77
CA ASP A 126 22.39 12.14 20.13
C ASP A 126 21.34 13.19 19.73
#